data_AF-T0FWP6-F1
#
_entry.id   AF-T0FWP6-F1
#
_cell.length_a   1.000
_cell.length_b   1.000
_cell.length_c   1.000
_cell.angle_alpha   90.00
_cell.angle_beta   90.00
_cell.angle_gamma   90.00
#
_symmetry.space_group_name_H-M   'P 1'
#
loop_
_entity.id
_entity.type
_entity.pdbx_description
1 polymer ?
#
loop_
_entity_poly.entity_id
_entity_poly.type
_entity_poly.pdbx_seq_one_letter_code
_entity_poly.pdbx_strand_id
1 'polypeptide(L)'
;MIRKYFSSRNQNNRLTLNDLYFKFQNLYLYFRDKDYFKQSGITKKFLSEAIKFEAAIKLSFQSFPITKWEKEDITEDRIFDTIEFLFDKVSKPGSMEPFDTDAGFQIWDYGSYSQKEGQSEYIEIVNMFLIDYGDGFELNDRGEILSLGDSALKNILCADILPYDVEHVDNKVINAIHKWRTRNQSLNDRKETIRELADVFEWLRKTKKLEKVLDKKDDALIFDLANNFAIRHHNPSQKGNYDKNIWYSWMFHFYLASYHAIIRLLIKHEK
;
A
#
# COMPACT_ATOMS: atom_id res chain seq x y z
N MET A 1 7.28 -9.85 -12.86
CA MET A 1 7.15 -10.82 -11.75
C MET A 1 8.45 -11.60 -11.60
N ILE A 2 9.19 -11.35 -10.53
CA ILE A 2 10.45 -12.04 -10.24
C ILE A 2 10.16 -13.48 -9.79
N ARG A 3 10.93 -14.44 -10.31
CA ARG A 3 10.79 -15.88 -10.00
C ARG A 3 11.04 -16.13 -8.50
N LYS A 4 10.03 -16.61 -7.77
CA LYS A 4 10.24 -17.20 -6.41
C LYS A 4 10.99 -18.53 -6.51
N TYR A 5 11.99 -18.71 -5.65
CA TYR A 5 12.78 -19.95 -5.54
C TYR A 5 12.00 -21.06 -4.81
N PHE A 6 12.38 -22.33 -5.01
CA PHE A 6 11.62 -23.52 -4.62
C PHE A 6 11.05 -23.46 -3.19
N SER A 7 11.89 -23.16 -2.20
CA SER A 7 11.46 -23.10 -0.79
C SER A 7 10.47 -21.98 -0.52
N SER A 8 10.64 -20.79 -1.13
CA SER A 8 9.71 -19.67 -1.01
C SER A 8 8.37 -19.89 -1.73
N ARG A 9 8.29 -20.88 -2.64
CA ARG A 9 7.02 -21.29 -3.26
C ARG A 9 6.26 -22.33 -2.44
N ASN A 10 6.99 -23.13 -1.67
CA ASN A 10 6.45 -24.26 -0.92
C ASN A 10 6.33 -23.99 0.59
N GLN A 11 6.75 -22.81 1.05
CA GLN A 11 6.58 -22.40 2.44
C GLN A 11 5.11 -21.98 2.67
N ASN A 12 4.40 -22.80 3.44
CA ASN A 12 3.10 -22.43 4.04
C ASN A 12 3.26 -21.58 5.31
N ASN A 13 4.51 -21.31 5.74
CA ASN A 13 4.78 -20.56 6.96
C ASN A 13 4.96 -19.08 6.64
N ARG A 14 4.14 -18.25 7.29
CA ARG A 14 4.27 -16.79 7.29
C ARG A 14 5.61 -16.41 7.93
N LEU A 15 6.29 -15.40 7.36
CA LEU A 15 7.53 -14.87 7.92
C LEU A 15 7.28 -14.36 9.35
N THR A 16 8.21 -14.67 10.25
CA THR A 16 8.22 -14.06 11.58
C THR A 16 8.78 -12.63 11.51
N LEU A 17 8.61 -11.85 12.59
CA LEU A 17 9.19 -10.50 12.68
C LEU A 17 10.73 -10.52 12.53
N ASN A 18 11.39 -11.53 13.06
CA ASN A 18 12.84 -11.70 12.90
C ASN A 18 13.22 -12.05 11.45
N ASP A 19 12.44 -12.90 10.78
CA ASP A 19 12.67 -13.21 9.37
C ASP A 19 12.48 -11.96 8.50
N LEU A 20 11.44 -11.16 8.79
CA LEU A 20 11.18 -9.89 8.13
C LEU A 20 12.36 -8.93 8.30
N TYR A 21 12.84 -8.75 9.53
CA TYR A 21 14.00 -7.89 9.81
C TYR A 21 15.25 -8.39 9.08
N PHE A 22 15.52 -9.70 9.08
CA PHE A 22 16.62 -10.29 8.33
C PHE A 22 16.51 -10.00 6.82
N LYS A 23 15.32 -10.15 6.22
CA LYS A 23 15.09 -9.81 4.81
C LYS A 23 15.32 -8.32 4.55
N PHE A 24 14.83 -7.46 5.42
CA PHE A 24 15.02 -6.00 5.36
C PHE A 24 16.49 -5.59 5.44
N GLN A 25 17.28 -6.18 6.34
CA GLN A 25 18.72 -5.94 6.42
C GLN A 25 19.41 -6.26 5.09
N ASN A 26 19.08 -7.42 4.49
CA ASN A 26 19.66 -7.84 3.22
C ASN A 26 19.19 -6.98 2.05
N LEU A 27 17.94 -6.51 2.05
CA LEU A 27 17.43 -5.53 1.10
C LEU A 27 18.26 -4.23 1.15
N TYR A 28 18.44 -3.66 2.34
CA TYR A 28 19.24 -2.45 2.53
C TYR A 28 20.68 -2.64 2.02
N LEU A 29 21.32 -3.75 2.39
CA LEU A 29 22.68 -4.07 1.95
C LEU A 29 22.76 -4.25 0.43
N TYR A 30 21.78 -4.92 -0.19
CA TYR A 30 21.73 -5.15 -1.63
C TYR A 30 21.66 -3.83 -2.42
N PHE A 31 20.75 -2.93 -2.05
CA PHE A 31 20.61 -1.64 -2.73
C PHE A 31 21.79 -0.69 -2.42
N ARG A 32 22.30 -0.69 -1.19
CA ARG A 32 23.47 0.10 -0.80
C ARG A 32 24.72 -0.32 -1.56
N ASP A 33 25.01 -1.62 -1.63
CA ASP A 33 26.24 -2.12 -2.28
C ASP A 33 26.19 -2.01 -3.80
N LYS A 34 25.01 -1.76 -4.37
CA LYS A 34 24.80 -1.37 -5.77
C LYS A 34 24.72 0.14 -5.98
N ASP A 35 25.01 0.95 -4.96
CA ASP A 35 24.99 2.42 -4.99
C ASP A 35 23.62 3.06 -5.32
N TYR A 36 22.51 2.34 -5.11
CA TYR A 36 21.17 2.90 -5.35
C TYR A 36 20.79 4.00 -4.34
N PHE A 37 21.51 4.12 -3.23
CA PHE A 37 21.30 5.19 -2.25
C PHE A 37 22.43 6.23 -2.28
N LYS A 38 23.38 6.12 -3.24
CA LYS A 38 24.59 6.96 -3.29
C LYS A 38 24.25 8.44 -3.45
N GLN A 39 23.29 8.78 -4.31
CA GLN A 39 22.80 10.15 -4.50
C GLN A 39 22.24 10.78 -3.21
N SER A 40 21.69 9.95 -2.32
CA SER A 40 21.15 10.34 -1.02
C SER A 40 22.21 10.37 0.11
N GLY A 41 23.48 10.14 -0.21
CA GLY A 41 24.58 10.16 0.75
C GLY A 41 24.74 8.87 1.56
N ILE A 42 24.21 7.75 1.07
CA ILE A 42 24.36 6.42 1.68
C ILE A 42 25.19 5.55 0.72
N THR A 43 26.40 5.19 1.13
CA THR A 43 27.30 4.32 0.37
C THR A 43 27.86 3.21 1.27
N LYS A 44 28.57 2.26 0.67
CA LYS A 44 29.28 1.22 1.43
C LYS A 44 30.34 1.77 2.39
N LYS A 45 31.01 2.87 2.02
CA LYS A 45 32.14 3.44 2.77
C LYS A 45 31.72 4.57 3.71
N PHE A 46 30.65 5.27 3.37
CA PHE A 46 30.23 6.49 4.03
C PHE A 46 28.71 6.57 4.12
N LEU A 47 28.22 6.89 5.32
CA LEU A 47 26.84 7.22 5.60
C LEU A 47 26.81 8.64 6.15
N SER A 48 26.22 9.57 5.40
CA SER A 48 26.15 10.98 5.77
C SER A 48 25.45 11.19 7.13
N GLU A 49 25.98 12.07 7.98
CA GLU A 49 25.28 12.45 9.22
C GLU A 49 23.96 13.17 8.91
N ALA A 50 23.91 13.94 7.81
CA ALA A 50 22.68 14.62 7.40
C ALA A 50 21.55 13.62 7.11
N ILE A 51 21.84 12.50 6.45
CA ILE A 51 20.80 11.49 6.17
C ILE A 51 20.37 10.72 7.42
N LYS A 52 21.29 10.49 8.37
CA LYS A 52 20.95 9.90 9.68
C LYS A 52 20.02 10.82 10.47
N PHE A 53 20.34 12.11 10.54
CA PHE A 53 19.50 13.08 11.24
C PHE A 53 18.16 13.28 10.53
N GLU A 54 18.14 13.32 9.20
CA GLU A 54 16.88 13.38 8.45
C GLU A 54 15.98 12.18 8.77
N ALA A 55 16.54 10.96 8.75
CA ALA A 55 15.81 9.75 9.10
C ALA A 55 15.29 9.82 10.55
N ALA A 56 16.13 10.22 11.51
CA ALA A 56 15.75 10.32 12.90
C ALA A 56 14.60 11.32 13.14
N ILE A 57 14.60 12.44 12.43
CA ILE A 57 13.53 13.45 12.50
C ILE A 57 12.24 12.92 11.89
N LYS A 58 12.31 12.35 10.68
CA LYS A 58 11.10 11.89 9.96
C LYS A 58 10.46 10.67 10.61
N LEU A 59 11.28 9.74 11.10
CA LEU A 59 10.81 8.47 11.66
C LEU A 59 10.59 8.53 13.17
N SER A 60 11.06 9.59 13.85
CA SER A 60 11.00 9.72 15.31
C SER A 60 11.76 8.63 16.09
N PHE A 61 12.72 7.93 15.47
CA PHE A 61 13.66 7.01 16.11
C PHE A 61 14.98 6.89 15.31
N GLN A 62 16.03 6.36 15.93
CA GLN A 62 17.32 6.15 15.27
C GLN A 62 17.31 4.89 14.42
N SER A 63 17.02 5.02 13.12
CA SER A 63 16.94 3.87 12.19
C SER A 63 18.30 3.37 11.69
N PHE A 64 19.34 4.19 11.76
CA PHE A 64 20.70 3.78 11.39
C PHE A 64 21.58 3.52 12.62
N PRO A 65 22.47 2.51 12.56
CA PRO A 65 22.70 1.59 11.44
C PRO A 65 21.64 0.47 11.37
N ILE A 66 21.02 0.33 10.20
CA ILE A 66 19.94 -0.65 9.93
C ILE A 66 20.33 -2.10 10.28
N THR A 67 21.61 -2.45 10.22
CA THR A 67 22.11 -3.81 10.46
C THR A 67 22.38 -4.13 11.93
N LYS A 68 22.14 -3.20 12.86
CA LYS A 68 22.47 -3.38 14.29
C LYS A 68 21.36 -2.88 15.21
N TRP A 69 20.11 -3.13 14.87
CA TRP A 69 19.03 -2.84 15.80
C TRP A 69 19.06 -3.82 16.95
N GLU A 70 18.85 -3.31 18.16
CA GLU A 70 18.65 -4.14 19.33
C GLU A 70 17.30 -4.86 19.26
N LYS A 71 17.12 -5.93 20.01
CA LYS A 71 15.92 -6.76 19.92
C LYS A 71 14.64 -5.96 20.21
N GLU A 72 14.72 -5.00 21.12
CA GLU A 72 13.61 -4.11 21.51
C GLU A 72 13.26 -3.10 20.42
N ASP A 73 14.22 -2.78 19.55
CA ASP A 73 14.05 -1.86 18.42
C ASP A 73 13.48 -2.55 17.18
N ILE A 74 13.50 -3.89 17.14
CA ILE A 74 12.92 -4.68 16.04
C ILE A 74 11.41 -4.75 16.25
N THR A 75 10.71 -3.75 15.72
CA THR A 75 9.24 -3.71 15.66
C THR A 75 8.76 -3.63 14.21
N GLU A 76 7.55 -4.10 13.95
CA GLU A 76 6.93 -4.04 12.62
C GLU A 76 6.89 -2.61 12.09
N ASP A 77 6.46 -1.66 12.93
CA ASP A 77 6.38 -0.24 12.57
C ASP A 77 7.72 0.33 12.14
N ARG A 78 8.78 0.10 12.94
CA ARG A 78 10.10 0.64 12.61
C ARG A 78 10.67 0.05 11.32
N ILE A 79 10.45 -1.24 11.07
CA ILE A 79 10.85 -1.88 9.81
C ILE A 79 10.11 -1.23 8.64
N PHE A 80 8.79 -1.10 8.75
CA PHE A 80 7.96 -0.54 7.68
C PHE A 80 8.31 0.92 7.41
N ASP A 81 8.37 1.76 8.44
CA ASP A 81 8.75 3.16 8.33
C ASP A 81 10.12 3.33 7.67
N THR A 82 11.09 2.46 7.99
CA THR A 82 12.42 2.53 7.38
C THR A 82 12.43 2.04 5.93
N ILE A 83 11.59 1.07 5.56
CA ILE A 83 11.40 0.66 4.16
C ILE A 83 10.81 1.82 3.35
N GLU A 84 9.77 2.48 3.83
CA GLU A 84 9.16 3.64 3.18
C GLU A 84 10.17 4.80 3.06
N PHE A 85 10.93 5.08 4.13
CA PHE A 85 12.00 6.07 4.07
C PHE A 85 13.06 5.74 3.02
N LEU A 86 13.48 4.48 2.88
CA LEU A 86 14.45 4.09 1.87
C LEU A 86 13.87 4.18 0.45
N PHE A 87 12.57 3.96 0.26
CA PHE A 87 11.89 4.18 -1.01
C PHE A 87 11.99 5.63 -1.49
N ASP A 88 11.94 6.60 -0.57
CA ASP A 88 12.15 8.02 -0.92
C ASP A 88 13.58 8.32 -1.37
N LYS A 89 14.54 7.49 -0.96
CA LYS A 89 15.99 7.71 -1.16
C LYS A 89 16.61 6.88 -2.27
N VAL A 90 15.86 5.96 -2.86
CA VAL A 90 16.36 5.02 -3.85
C VAL A 90 16.36 5.64 -5.26
N SER A 91 17.52 5.61 -5.91
CA SER A 91 17.68 5.99 -7.31
C SER A 91 18.64 5.03 -8.00
N LYS A 92 18.25 4.47 -9.14
CA LYS A 92 19.09 3.55 -9.88
C LYS A 92 20.27 4.30 -10.51
N PRO A 93 21.52 3.89 -10.26
CA PRO A 93 22.67 4.52 -10.89
C PRO A 93 22.72 4.21 -12.40
N GLY A 94 23.13 5.21 -13.18
CA GLY A 94 23.34 5.10 -14.63
C GLY A 94 24.67 4.44 -14.99
N SER A 95 25.21 4.80 -16.15
CA SER A 95 26.53 4.33 -16.59
C SER A 95 27.65 5.02 -15.81
N MET A 96 28.75 4.29 -15.59
CA MET A 96 29.97 4.88 -15.03
C MET A 96 30.67 5.72 -16.10
N GLU A 97 30.97 6.97 -15.77
CA GLU A 97 31.55 7.96 -16.66
C GLU A 97 32.75 8.62 -15.97
N PRO A 98 33.75 9.07 -16.74
CA PRO A 98 34.85 9.84 -16.19
C PRO A 98 34.44 11.29 -15.91
N PHE A 99 34.85 11.81 -14.76
CA PHE A 99 34.71 13.21 -14.37
C PHE A 99 36.07 13.81 -14.02
N ASP A 100 36.30 15.04 -14.45
CA ASP A 100 37.46 15.82 -14.04
C ASP A 100 37.18 16.53 -12.71
N THR A 101 38.11 16.41 -11.78
CA THR A 101 38.08 17.15 -10.52
C THR A 101 38.78 18.50 -10.68
N ASP A 102 38.44 19.47 -9.82
CA ASP A 102 39.10 20.80 -9.78
C ASP A 102 40.62 20.70 -9.56
N ALA A 103 41.10 19.60 -8.99
CA ALA A 103 42.52 19.31 -8.78
C ALA A 103 43.21 18.63 -9.98
N GLY A 104 42.50 18.46 -11.12
CA GLY A 104 43.04 17.87 -12.34
C GLY A 104 43.15 16.34 -12.35
N PHE A 105 42.54 15.65 -11.38
CA PHE A 105 42.45 14.19 -11.36
C PHE A 105 41.15 13.73 -12.00
N GLN A 106 41.22 12.62 -12.75
CA GLN A 106 40.05 11.96 -13.31
C GLN A 106 39.49 10.94 -12.32
N ILE A 107 38.21 11.07 -11.97
CA ILE A 107 37.47 10.12 -11.14
C ILE A 107 36.40 9.43 -11.98
N TRP A 108 36.04 8.20 -11.60
CA TRP A 108 34.93 7.47 -12.22
C TRP A 108 33.73 7.52 -11.28
N ASP A 109 32.61 8.02 -11.77
CA ASP A 109 31.34 8.02 -11.04
C ASP A 109 30.17 7.83 -12.02
N TYR A 110 28.95 7.69 -11.52
CA TYR A 110 27.75 7.54 -12.32
C TYR A 110 27.36 8.88 -12.97
N GLY A 111 27.16 8.84 -14.29
CA GLY A 111 26.72 10.00 -15.09
C GLY A 111 25.34 10.53 -14.71
N SER A 112 24.47 9.67 -14.17
CA SER A 112 23.10 9.99 -13.81
C SER A 112 22.51 9.01 -12.80
N TYR A 113 21.35 9.37 -12.25
CA TYR A 113 20.55 8.53 -11.38
C TYR A 113 19.07 8.62 -11.77
N SER A 114 18.38 7.48 -11.84
CA SER A 114 16.95 7.39 -12.16
C SER A 114 16.15 6.95 -10.94
N GLN A 115 15.45 7.89 -10.31
CA GLN A 115 14.59 7.62 -9.16
C GLN A 115 13.45 6.66 -9.53
N LYS A 116 12.76 6.91 -10.66
CA LYS A 116 11.65 6.09 -11.13
C LYS A 116 12.05 4.63 -11.34
N GLU A 117 13.19 4.37 -11.98
CA GLU A 117 13.67 2.99 -12.17
C GLU A 117 14.12 2.35 -10.84
N GLY A 118 14.76 3.14 -9.97
CA GLY A 118 15.17 2.69 -8.64
C GLY A 118 13.97 2.26 -7.80
N GLN A 119 12.93 3.08 -7.74
CA GLN A 119 11.68 2.81 -7.03
C GLN A 119 10.95 1.59 -7.58
N SER A 120 10.90 1.43 -8.91
CA SER A 120 10.30 0.24 -9.54
C SER A 120 11.00 -1.04 -9.11
N GLU A 121 12.34 -1.09 -9.15
CA GLU A 121 13.10 -2.28 -8.72
C GLU A 121 12.99 -2.49 -7.20
N TYR A 122 12.97 -1.41 -6.42
CA TYR A 122 12.80 -1.47 -4.97
C TYR A 122 11.46 -2.11 -4.58
N ILE A 123 10.36 -1.64 -5.16
CA ILE A 123 9.01 -2.21 -4.96
C ILE A 123 9.01 -3.70 -5.31
N GLU A 124 9.57 -4.08 -6.47
CA GLU A 124 9.59 -5.47 -6.90
C GLU A 124 10.28 -6.38 -5.88
N ILE A 125 11.43 -5.97 -5.34
CA ILE A 125 12.22 -6.78 -4.40
C ILE A 125 11.59 -6.77 -3.00
N VAL A 126 11.08 -5.63 -2.51
CA VAL A 126 10.38 -5.51 -1.23
C VAL A 126 9.16 -6.44 -1.20
N ASN A 127 8.36 -6.41 -2.26
CA ASN A 127 7.13 -7.21 -2.35
C ASN A 127 7.39 -8.72 -2.52
N MET A 128 8.63 -9.15 -2.77
CA MET A 128 8.97 -10.58 -2.76
C MET A 128 8.82 -11.21 -1.38
N PHE A 129 8.97 -10.43 -0.30
CA PHE A 129 8.91 -10.94 1.07
C PHE A 129 7.78 -10.31 1.91
N LEU A 130 7.38 -9.06 1.67
CA LEU A 130 6.26 -8.45 2.42
C LEU A 130 4.94 -9.23 2.26
N ILE A 131 4.71 -9.83 1.09
CA ILE A 131 3.53 -10.65 0.81
C ILE A 131 3.45 -11.90 1.71
N ASP A 132 4.58 -12.40 2.19
CA ASP A 132 4.67 -13.62 2.99
C ASP A 132 4.69 -13.31 4.50
N TYR A 133 4.65 -12.03 4.91
CA TYR A 133 4.67 -11.61 6.31
C TYR A 133 3.25 -11.28 6.84
N GLY A 134 2.91 -11.77 8.04
CA GLY A 134 1.59 -11.53 8.65
C GLY A 134 0.43 -11.98 7.76
N ASP A 135 -0.58 -11.13 7.59
CA ASP A 135 -1.70 -11.36 6.65
C ASP A 135 -1.36 -10.96 5.20
N GLY A 136 -0.10 -10.61 4.93
CA GLY A 136 0.38 -10.15 3.65
C GLY A 136 0.35 -8.62 3.54
N PHE A 137 1.46 -8.06 3.10
CA PHE A 137 1.62 -6.63 2.84
C PHE A 137 2.21 -6.39 1.46
N GLU A 138 2.04 -5.17 0.95
CA GLU A 138 2.75 -4.69 -0.23
C GLU A 138 3.18 -3.23 -0.04
N LEU A 139 4.33 -2.87 -0.60
CA LEU A 139 4.74 -1.50 -0.88
C LEU A 139 4.11 -1.11 -2.23
N ASN A 140 3.31 -0.04 -2.25
CA ASN A 140 2.68 0.46 -3.48
C ASN A 140 3.63 1.40 -4.26
N ASP A 141 3.14 1.92 -5.40
CA ASP A 141 3.86 2.86 -6.26
C ASP A 141 4.05 4.26 -5.64
N ARG A 142 3.37 4.56 -4.54
CA ARG A 142 3.50 5.79 -3.74
C ARG A 142 4.51 5.64 -2.59
N GLY A 143 5.08 4.45 -2.39
CA GLY A 143 6.01 4.20 -1.30
C GLY A 143 5.34 3.90 0.04
N GLU A 144 4.06 3.52 0.05
CA GLU A 144 3.31 3.21 1.27
C GLU A 144 3.11 1.70 1.40
N ILE A 145 3.30 1.18 2.61
CA ILE A 145 3.05 -0.23 2.95
C ILE A 145 1.59 -0.41 3.33
N LEU A 146 0.88 -1.20 2.52
CA LEU A 146 -0.53 -1.49 2.66
C LEU A 146 -0.76 -2.96 2.98
N SER A 147 -1.74 -3.25 3.84
CA SER A 147 -2.18 -4.62 4.07
C SER A 147 -2.90 -5.16 2.83
N LEU A 148 -2.65 -6.42 2.50
CA LEU A 148 -3.38 -7.14 1.44
C LEU A 148 -4.68 -7.77 1.95
N GLY A 149 -4.89 -7.81 3.27
CA GLY A 149 -6.02 -8.49 3.91
C GLY A 149 -5.92 -10.02 3.83
N ASP A 150 -6.88 -10.72 4.47
CA ASP A 150 -6.95 -12.18 4.41
C ASP A 150 -7.00 -12.66 2.95
N SER A 151 -6.26 -13.73 2.66
CA SER A 151 -6.09 -14.37 1.35
C SER A 151 -7.40 -14.55 0.56
N ALA A 152 -8.52 -14.82 1.25
CA ALA A 152 -9.84 -14.97 0.64
C ALA A 152 -10.41 -13.66 0.07
N LEU A 153 -10.07 -12.52 0.68
CA LEU A 153 -10.57 -11.17 0.34
C LEU A 153 -9.56 -10.36 -0.48
N LYS A 154 -8.30 -10.80 -0.53
CA LYS A 154 -7.26 -10.18 -1.35
C LYS A 154 -7.67 -9.99 -2.81
N ASN A 155 -8.32 -10.99 -3.41
CA ASN A 155 -8.72 -10.93 -4.83
C ASN A 155 -9.66 -9.76 -5.12
N ILE A 156 -10.53 -9.38 -4.18
CA ILE A 156 -11.47 -8.29 -4.38
C ILE A 156 -10.84 -6.92 -4.10
N LEU A 157 -9.89 -6.87 -3.15
CA LEU A 157 -9.13 -5.67 -2.81
C LEU A 157 -8.14 -5.27 -3.92
N CYS A 158 -7.56 -6.26 -4.59
CA CYS A 158 -6.58 -6.07 -5.66
C CYS A 158 -7.20 -6.10 -7.08
N ALA A 159 -8.52 -6.27 -7.21
CA ALA A 159 -9.16 -6.30 -8.52
C ALA A 159 -9.14 -4.92 -9.19
N ASP A 160 -8.87 -4.90 -10.49
CA ASP A 160 -8.81 -3.67 -11.29
C ASP A 160 -10.11 -2.86 -11.19
N ILE A 161 -9.95 -1.56 -10.92
CA ILE A 161 -11.02 -0.57 -10.99
C ILE A 161 -11.21 -0.19 -12.45
N LEU A 162 -12.30 -0.66 -13.05
CA LEU A 162 -12.61 -0.37 -14.45
C LEU A 162 -13.03 1.11 -14.58
N PRO A 163 -12.42 1.88 -15.50
CA PRO A 163 -12.79 3.27 -15.70
C PRO A 163 -14.28 3.42 -16.06
N TYR A 164 -14.99 4.28 -15.33
CA TYR A 164 -16.41 4.54 -15.55
C TYR A 164 -16.77 6.02 -15.36
N ASP A 165 -16.47 6.58 -14.20
CA ASP A 165 -16.64 8.01 -13.89
C ASP A 165 -15.54 8.40 -12.90
N VAL A 166 -14.47 8.99 -13.43
CA VAL A 166 -13.23 9.22 -12.68
C VAL A 166 -13.48 10.01 -11.40
N GLU A 167 -14.31 11.05 -11.46
CA GLU A 167 -14.51 11.98 -10.36
C GLU A 167 -15.48 11.42 -9.30
N HIS A 168 -16.61 10.86 -9.73
CA HIS A 168 -17.70 10.53 -8.82
C HIS A 168 -17.74 9.04 -8.43
N VAL A 169 -16.97 8.19 -9.11
CA VAL A 169 -16.96 6.75 -8.91
C VAL A 169 -15.54 6.25 -8.68
N ASP A 170 -14.67 6.33 -9.70
CA ASP A 170 -13.43 5.57 -9.72
C ASP A 170 -12.46 6.06 -8.63
N ASN A 171 -12.22 7.37 -8.53
CA ASN A 171 -11.36 7.93 -7.50
C ASN A 171 -11.89 7.70 -6.08
N LYS A 172 -13.21 7.72 -5.87
CA LYS A 172 -13.80 7.43 -4.56
C LYS A 172 -13.55 5.99 -4.14
N VAL A 173 -13.70 5.04 -5.05
CA VAL A 173 -13.42 3.62 -4.76
C VAL A 173 -11.93 3.38 -4.54
N ILE A 174 -11.07 3.95 -5.38
CA ILE A 174 -9.60 3.88 -5.21
C ILE A 174 -9.19 4.42 -3.84
N ASN A 175 -9.70 5.59 -3.46
CA ASN A 175 -9.41 6.20 -2.17
C ASN A 175 -9.95 5.37 -1.00
N ALA A 176 -11.14 4.80 -1.12
CA ALA A 176 -11.71 3.96 -0.07
C ALA A 176 -10.92 2.66 0.11
N ILE A 177 -10.50 2.00 -0.97
CA ILE A 177 -9.63 0.82 -0.91
C ILE A 177 -8.28 1.18 -0.28
N HIS A 178 -7.67 2.28 -0.71
CA HIS A 178 -6.40 2.75 -0.18
C HIS A 178 -6.49 2.97 1.34
N LYS A 179 -7.45 3.80 1.78
CA LYS A 179 -7.71 4.03 3.20
C LYS A 179 -7.88 2.72 3.95
N TRP A 180 -8.79 1.86 3.49
CA TRP A 180 -9.10 0.60 4.16
C TRP A 180 -7.88 -0.30 4.38
N ARG A 181 -6.92 -0.25 3.45
CA ARG A 181 -5.68 -1.04 3.48
C ARG A 181 -4.55 -0.37 4.27
N THR A 182 -4.67 0.93 4.58
CA THR A 182 -3.74 1.65 5.45
C THR A 182 -3.76 1.06 6.86
N ARG A 183 -2.59 1.01 7.51
CA ARG A 183 -2.46 0.48 8.88
C ARG A 183 -3.14 1.41 9.90
N ASN A 184 -3.48 0.85 11.07
CA ASN A 184 -3.97 1.59 12.24
C ASN A 184 -5.24 2.45 12.07
N GLN A 185 -6.16 2.06 11.17
CA GLN A 185 -7.44 2.76 11.05
C GLN A 185 -8.26 2.70 12.34
N SER A 186 -8.78 3.85 12.78
CA SER A 186 -9.77 3.89 13.86
C SER A 186 -11.13 3.33 13.38
N LEU A 187 -12.00 2.97 14.32
CA LEU A 187 -13.39 2.59 13.98
C LEU A 187 -14.13 3.71 13.25
N ASN A 188 -13.80 4.97 13.53
CA ASN A 188 -14.42 6.11 12.86
C ASN A 188 -13.92 6.23 11.40
N ASP A 189 -12.63 6.04 11.16
CA ASP A 189 -12.06 6.05 9.81
C ASP A 189 -12.62 4.91 8.95
N ARG A 190 -12.81 3.73 9.54
CA ARG A 190 -13.49 2.60 8.88
C ARG A 190 -14.92 2.95 8.50
N LYS A 191 -15.67 3.58 9.42
CA LYS A 191 -17.05 4.04 9.16
C LYS A 191 -17.10 5.06 8.03
N GLU A 192 -16.18 6.03 8.02
CA GLU A 192 -16.08 7.04 6.96
C GLU A 192 -15.78 6.40 5.61
N THR A 193 -14.82 5.46 5.58
CA THR A 193 -14.42 4.73 4.38
C THR A 193 -15.61 3.95 3.77
N ILE A 194 -16.43 3.30 4.61
CA ILE A 194 -17.65 2.61 4.16
C ILE A 194 -18.69 3.60 3.63
N ARG A 195 -18.82 4.78 4.26
CA ARG A 195 -19.72 5.84 3.77
C ARG A 195 -19.30 6.33 2.39
N GLU A 196 -18.02 6.57 2.18
CA GLU A 196 -17.48 6.98 0.88
C GLU A 196 -17.81 5.96 -0.22
N LEU A 197 -17.70 4.65 0.06
CA LEU A 197 -18.15 3.60 -0.86
C LEU A 197 -19.67 3.64 -1.09
N ALA A 198 -20.46 3.79 -0.04
CA ALA A 198 -21.92 3.88 -0.18
C ALA A 198 -22.33 5.06 -1.09
N ASP A 199 -21.63 6.20 -0.99
CA ASP A 199 -21.90 7.42 -1.77
C ASP A 199 -21.69 7.25 -3.27
N VAL A 200 -20.81 6.32 -3.69
CA VAL A 200 -20.69 5.90 -5.09
C VAL A 200 -22.02 5.33 -5.61
N PHE A 201 -22.68 4.46 -4.84
CA PHE A 201 -23.97 3.91 -5.23
C PHE A 201 -25.07 4.99 -5.25
N GLU A 202 -25.01 5.97 -4.35
CA GLU A 202 -25.96 7.09 -4.34
C GLU A 202 -25.87 7.93 -5.61
N TRP A 203 -24.64 8.20 -6.07
CA TRP A 203 -24.41 8.87 -7.34
C TRP A 203 -24.96 8.07 -8.52
N LEU A 204 -24.65 6.77 -8.59
CA LEU A 204 -25.16 5.87 -9.63
C LEU A 204 -26.69 5.75 -9.62
N ARG A 205 -27.32 5.87 -8.45
CA ARG A 205 -28.78 5.93 -8.32
C ARG A 205 -29.34 7.23 -8.86
N LYS A 206 -28.79 8.38 -8.44
CA LYS A 206 -29.27 9.72 -8.85
C LYS A 206 -29.16 9.94 -10.35
N THR A 207 -28.13 9.38 -10.97
CA THR A 207 -27.92 9.38 -12.43
C THR A 207 -28.79 8.37 -13.19
N LYS A 208 -29.67 7.63 -12.49
CA LYS A 208 -30.53 6.56 -13.03
C LYS A 208 -29.77 5.43 -13.75
N LYS A 209 -28.48 5.26 -13.43
CA LYS A 209 -27.64 4.21 -14.01
C LYS A 209 -27.97 2.85 -13.39
N LEU A 210 -28.15 2.79 -12.06
CA LEU A 210 -28.47 1.53 -11.37
C LEU A 210 -29.74 0.86 -11.88
N GLU A 211 -30.78 1.64 -12.20
CA GLU A 211 -32.06 1.14 -12.71
C GLU A 211 -31.93 0.38 -14.04
N LYS A 212 -30.81 0.54 -14.77
CA LYS A 212 -30.55 -0.19 -16.02
C LYS A 212 -30.07 -1.63 -15.80
N VAL A 213 -29.55 -1.93 -14.60
CA VAL A 213 -28.83 -3.19 -14.32
C VAL A 213 -29.33 -3.91 -13.06
N LEU A 214 -30.11 -3.25 -12.21
CA LEU A 214 -30.70 -3.81 -11.00
C LEU A 214 -32.19 -3.51 -10.93
N ASP A 215 -32.94 -4.46 -10.36
CA ASP A 215 -34.34 -4.26 -10.02
C ASP A 215 -34.47 -3.33 -8.79
N LYS A 216 -35.62 -2.65 -8.68
CA LYS A 216 -35.94 -1.70 -7.58
C LYS A 216 -35.95 -2.29 -6.16
N LYS A 217 -35.86 -3.61 -6.03
CA LYS A 217 -35.72 -4.27 -4.71
C LYS A 217 -34.26 -4.46 -4.36
N ASP A 218 -33.42 -4.71 -5.36
CA ASP A 218 -32.00 -4.97 -5.19
C ASP A 218 -31.24 -3.67 -4.96
N ASP A 219 -31.62 -2.57 -5.63
CA ASP A 219 -31.07 -1.25 -5.34
C ASP A 219 -31.35 -0.84 -3.88
N ALA A 220 -32.57 -1.05 -3.39
CA ALA A 220 -32.99 -0.70 -2.04
C ALA A 220 -32.14 -1.40 -0.97
N LEU A 221 -31.79 -2.67 -1.15
CA LEU A 221 -30.96 -3.42 -0.20
C LEU A 221 -29.57 -2.79 0.02
N ILE A 222 -28.97 -2.24 -1.04
CA ILE A 222 -27.66 -1.57 -0.96
C ILE A 222 -27.73 -0.33 -0.05
N PHE A 223 -28.83 0.41 -0.12
CA PHE A 223 -29.02 1.65 0.67
C PHE A 223 -29.54 1.38 2.08
N ASP A 224 -30.43 0.40 2.23
CA ASP A 224 -30.95 -0.01 3.54
C ASP A 224 -29.82 -0.49 4.45
N LEU A 225 -28.77 -1.09 3.89
CA LEU A 225 -27.59 -1.48 4.64
C LEU A 225 -26.88 -0.26 5.29
N ALA A 226 -26.59 0.79 4.53
CA ALA A 226 -25.94 2.00 5.06
C ALA A 226 -26.83 2.72 6.10
N ASN A 227 -28.15 2.66 5.91
CA ASN A 227 -29.12 3.32 6.77
C ASN A 227 -29.33 2.57 8.09
N ASN A 228 -29.43 1.24 8.07
CA ASN A 228 -29.74 0.44 9.26
C ASN A 228 -28.58 0.35 10.27
N PHE A 229 -27.35 0.54 9.80
CA PHE A 229 -26.13 0.43 10.61
C PHE A 229 -25.48 1.78 10.96
N ALA A 230 -26.24 2.87 10.89
CA ALA A 230 -25.78 4.20 11.25
C ALA A 230 -24.60 4.72 10.44
N ILE A 231 -24.34 4.16 9.25
CA ILE A 231 -23.21 4.57 8.41
C ILE A 231 -23.47 5.96 7.85
N ARG A 232 -24.67 6.21 7.31
CA ARG A 232 -25.04 7.52 6.71
C ARG A 232 -25.68 8.53 7.66
N HIS A 233 -26.53 8.08 8.55
CA HIS A 233 -27.26 8.95 9.47
C HIS A 233 -27.21 8.37 10.87
N HIS A 234 -27.01 9.21 11.88
CA HIS A 234 -27.18 8.81 13.28
C HIS A 234 -28.68 8.84 13.61
N ASN A 235 -29.30 7.66 13.70
CA ASN A 235 -30.69 7.50 14.14
C ASN A 235 -30.72 6.66 15.43
N PRO A 236 -31.37 7.12 16.51
CA PRO A 236 -31.46 6.40 17.79
C PRO A 236 -32.00 4.97 17.73
N SER A 237 -32.75 4.60 16.68
CA SER A 237 -33.36 3.27 16.51
C SER A 237 -32.48 2.25 15.76
N GLN A 238 -31.21 2.57 15.49
CA GLN A 238 -30.32 1.73 14.68
C GLN A 238 -29.73 0.55 15.45
N LYS A 239 -29.36 -0.50 14.69
CA LYS A 239 -28.74 -1.73 15.18
C LYS A 239 -27.32 -1.48 15.72
N GLY A 240 -27.20 -0.93 16.92
CA GLY A 240 -25.93 -0.54 17.55
C GLY A 240 -25.23 -1.63 18.37
N ASN A 241 -25.90 -2.76 18.62
CA ASN A 241 -25.42 -3.81 19.54
C ASN A 241 -24.42 -4.80 18.91
N TYR A 242 -24.04 -4.57 17.66
CA TYR A 242 -23.16 -5.45 16.92
C TYR A 242 -21.70 -5.05 17.09
N ASP A 243 -20.79 -6.04 17.03
CA ASP A 243 -19.36 -5.78 17.00
C ASP A 243 -19.00 -4.97 15.75
N LYS A 244 -18.61 -3.71 15.95
CA LYS A 244 -18.34 -2.79 14.85
C LYS A 244 -17.18 -3.25 13.98
N ASN A 245 -16.15 -3.89 14.53
CA ASN A 245 -15.02 -4.35 13.73
C ASN A 245 -15.44 -5.43 12.73
N ILE A 246 -16.20 -6.42 13.21
CA ILE A 246 -16.68 -7.51 12.36
C ILE A 246 -17.64 -6.97 11.30
N TRP A 247 -18.60 -6.14 11.71
CA TRP A 247 -19.64 -5.65 10.81
C TRP A 247 -19.15 -4.62 9.80
N TYR A 248 -18.24 -3.73 10.20
CA TYR A 248 -17.62 -2.80 9.25
C TYR A 248 -16.77 -3.53 8.22
N SER A 249 -16.03 -4.57 8.65
CA SER A 249 -15.31 -5.41 7.71
C SER A 249 -16.24 -6.05 6.69
N TRP A 250 -17.32 -6.69 7.14
CA TRP A 250 -18.29 -7.28 6.22
C TRP A 250 -18.93 -6.24 5.28
N MET A 251 -19.33 -5.07 5.78
CA MET A 251 -19.94 -4.02 4.95
C MET A 251 -18.99 -3.50 3.87
N PHE A 252 -17.73 -3.24 4.22
CA PHE A 252 -16.75 -2.77 3.27
C PHE A 252 -16.60 -3.75 2.09
N HIS A 253 -16.41 -5.03 2.39
CA HIS A 253 -16.25 -6.06 1.36
C HIS A 253 -17.54 -6.31 0.59
N PHE A 254 -18.71 -6.21 1.22
CA PHE A 254 -20.01 -6.25 0.54
C PHE A 254 -20.12 -5.13 -0.50
N TYR A 255 -19.90 -3.87 -0.09
CA TYR A 255 -19.97 -2.74 -1.01
C TYR A 255 -18.93 -2.83 -2.13
N LEU A 256 -17.71 -3.24 -1.83
CA LEU A 256 -16.68 -3.40 -2.85
C LEU A 256 -17.05 -4.50 -3.87
N ALA A 257 -17.63 -5.61 -3.41
CA ALA A 257 -18.13 -6.66 -4.29
C ALA A 257 -19.27 -6.19 -5.19
N SER A 258 -20.24 -5.49 -4.60
CA SER A 258 -21.36 -4.90 -5.34
C SER A 258 -20.87 -3.91 -6.38
N TYR A 259 -19.86 -3.09 -6.06
CA TYR A 259 -19.25 -2.16 -7.00
C TYR A 259 -18.69 -2.88 -8.23
N HIS A 260 -17.83 -3.89 -8.02
CA HIS A 260 -17.21 -4.65 -9.10
C HIS A 260 -18.23 -5.31 -10.03
N ALA A 261 -19.32 -5.86 -9.46
CA ALA A 261 -20.40 -6.45 -10.23
C ALA A 261 -21.17 -5.40 -11.04
N ILE A 262 -21.61 -4.31 -10.39
CA ILE A 262 -22.46 -3.28 -11.01
C ILE A 262 -21.73 -2.55 -12.13
N ILE A 263 -20.48 -2.13 -11.93
CA ILE A 263 -19.74 -1.41 -12.98
C ILE A 263 -19.53 -2.30 -14.22
N ARG A 264 -19.22 -3.59 -14.03
CA ARG A 264 -19.10 -4.53 -15.16
C ARG A 264 -20.43 -4.69 -15.91
N LEU A 265 -21.56 -4.74 -15.20
CA LEU A 265 -22.88 -4.79 -15.81
C LEU A 265 -23.22 -3.50 -16.57
N LEU A 266 -22.91 -2.34 -16.00
CA LEU A 266 -23.14 -1.03 -16.65
C LEU A 266 -22.32 -0.89 -17.92
N ILE A 267 -21.02 -1.19 -17.86
CA ILE A 267 -20.14 -1.17 -19.04
C ILE A 267 -20.64 -2.15 -20.11
N LYS A 268 -21.14 -3.32 -19.71
CA LYS A 268 -21.71 -4.29 -20.65
C LYS A 268 -23.02 -3.82 -21.27
N HIS A 269 -23.87 -3.11 -20.52
CA HIS A 269 -25.13 -2.57 -21.01
C HIS A 269 -24.91 -1.36 -21.93
N GLU A 270 -23.84 -0.58 -21.73
CA GLU A 270 -23.50 0.59 -22.55
C GLU A 270 -22.75 0.23 -23.86
N LYS A 271 -22.31 -1.03 -24.00
CA LYS A 271 -21.74 -1.60 -25.23
C LYS A 271 -22.81 -2.29 -26.07
#